data_AF-A0AAD8F6A8-F1
#
_entry.id   AF-A0AAD8F6A8-F1
#
_cell.length_a   1.000
_cell.length_b   1.000
_cell.length_c   1.000
_cell.angle_alpha   90.00
_cell.angle_beta   90.00
_cell.angle_gamma   90.00
#
_symmetry.space_group_name_H-M   'P 1'
#
loop_
_entity.id
_entity.type
_entity.pdbx_description
1 polymer ?
#
loop_
_entity_poly.entity_id
_entity_poly.type
_entity_poly.pdbx_seq_one_letter_code
_entity_poly.pdbx_strand_id
1 'polypeptide(L)'
;MEWIRKEESLYRFPPMEYPDFDLITAALEPFYKFFNTVLKWQRCEKRCMDGDFLDQNVEAITSEVEEYGREFFKAQKIFALRVKKMQVRH
;
A
#
# COMPACT_ATOMS: atom_id res chain seq x y z
N MET A 1 5.25 -16.21 -2.50
CA MET A 1 6.04 -17.35 -1.96
C MET A 1 5.23 -18.63 -1.77
N GLU A 2 3.89 -18.58 -1.63
CA GLU A 2 3.09 -19.81 -1.48
C GLU A 2 3.21 -20.80 -2.65
N TRP A 3 3.43 -20.33 -3.88
CA TRP A 3 3.62 -21.21 -5.03
C TRP A 3 4.96 -21.98 -4.96
N ILE A 4 6.05 -21.30 -4.59
CA ILE A 4 7.38 -21.92 -4.39
C ILE A 4 7.30 -22.97 -3.28
N ARG A 5 6.66 -22.65 -2.14
CA ARG A 5 6.48 -23.61 -1.04
C ARG A 5 5.64 -24.82 -1.43
N LYS A 6 4.62 -24.62 -2.29
CA LYS A 6 3.82 -25.72 -2.86
C LYS A 6 4.68 -26.63 -3.76
N GLU A 7 5.56 -26.05 -4.58
CA GLU A 7 6.50 -26.83 -5.40
C GLU A 7 7.56 -27.55 -4.57
N GLU A 8 8.17 -26.89 -3.58
CA GLU A 8 9.11 -27.53 -2.65
C GLU A 8 8.47 -28.73 -1.96
N SER A 9 7.21 -28.59 -1.51
CA SER A 9 6.44 -29.69 -0.95
C SER A 9 6.12 -30.79 -1.97
N LEU A 10 5.81 -30.43 -3.22
CA LEU A 10 5.50 -31.38 -4.29
C LEU A 10 6.71 -32.25 -4.66
N TYR A 11 7.89 -31.64 -4.73
CA TYR A 11 9.15 -32.28 -5.08
C TYR A 11 9.96 -32.78 -3.87
N ARG A 12 9.42 -32.62 -2.65
CA ARG A 12 10.07 -32.99 -1.38
C ARG A 12 11.44 -32.33 -1.18
N PHE A 13 11.60 -31.11 -1.69
CA PHE A 13 12.78 -30.31 -1.38
C PHE A 13 12.71 -29.82 0.07
N PRO A 14 13.87 -29.69 0.75
CA PRO A 14 13.90 -29.04 2.05
C PRO A 14 13.38 -27.60 1.91
N PRO A 15 12.53 -27.13 2.84
CA PRO A 15 11.98 -25.79 2.76
C PRO A 15 13.09 -24.76 2.84
N MET A 16 13.15 -23.85 1.86
CA MET A 16 14.14 -22.78 1.83
C MET A 16 13.56 -21.51 2.45
N GLU A 17 14.36 -20.84 3.28
CA GLU A 17 14.03 -19.52 3.80
C GLU A 17 14.63 -18.44 2.90
N TYR A 18 13.87 -17.36 2.69
CA TYR A 18 14.26 -16.23 1.85
C TYR A 18 14.25 -14.93 2.68
N PRO A 19 15.12 -14.79 3.69
CA PRO A 19 15.08 -13.66 4.62
C PRO A 19 15.27 -12.31 3.91
N ASP A 20 16.10 -12.25 2.86
CA ASP A 20 16.30 -11.03 2.07
C ASP A 20 15.04 -10.62 1.31
N PHE A 21 14.27 -11.58 0.82
CA PHE A 21 13.00 -11.31 0.14
C PHE A 21 11.99 -10.69 1.12
N ASP A 22 11.90 -11.23 2.34
CA ASP A 22 11.03 -10.70 3.37
C ASP A 22 11.44 -9.28 3.79
N LEU A 23 12.75 -9.04 3.92
CA LEU A 23 13.31 -7.71 4.19
C LEU A 23 12.98 -6.71 3.09
N ILE A 24 13.18 -7.08 1.82
CA ILE A 24 12.88 -6.22 0.67
C ILE A 24 11.37 -5.94 0.60
N THR A 25 10.54 -6.97 0.75
CA THR A 25 9.09 -6.83 0.72
C THR A 25 8.60 -5.91 1.84
N ALA A 26 9.07 -6.11 3.07
CA ALA A 26 8.76 -5.24 4.20
C ALA A 26 9.27 -3.80 3.99
N ALA A 27 10.41 -3.63 3.30
CA ALA A 27 10.94 -2.31 2.97
C ALA A 27 10.06 -1.59 1.93
N LEU A 28 9.51 -2.32 0.96
CA LEU A 28 8.67 -1.80 -0.12
C LEU A 28 7.20 -1.57 0.27
N GLU A 29 6.68 -2.34 1.22
CA GLU A 29 5.27 -2.34 1.64
C GLU A 29 4.68 -0.92 1.87
N PRO A 30 5.36 0.02 2.56
CA PRO A 30 4.80 1.36 2.76
C PRO A 30 4.66 2.16 1.46
N PHE A 31 5.56 1.97 0.50
CA PHE A 31 5.49 2.61 -0.81
C PHE A 31 4.36 2.02 -1.65
N TYR A 32 4.21 0.69 -1.62
CA TYR A 32 3.09 0.02 -2.28
C TYR A 32 1.74 0.49 -1.75
N LYS A 33 1.57 0.56 -0.43
CA LYS A 33 0.34 1.09 0.20
C LYS A 33 0.08 2.53 -0.21
N PHE A 34 1.08 3.40 -0.10
CA PHE A 34 0.96 4.80 -0.47
C PHE A 34 0.55 4.98 -1.93
N PHE A 35 1.22 4.29 -2.85
CA PHE A 35 0.92 4.37 -4.28
C PHE A 35 -0.51 3.93 -4.60
N ASN A 36 -0.98 2.83 -4.00
CA ASN A 36 -2.35 2.37 -4.18
C ASN A 36 -3.37 3.36 -3.62
N THR A 37 -3.11 3.97 -2.47
CA THR A 37 -3.98 5.02 -1.90
C THR A 37 -4.07 6.22 -2.84
N VAL A 38 -2.94 6.69 -3.38
CA VAL A 38 -2.92 7.78 -4.38
C VAL A 38 -3.73 7.40 -5.62
N LEU A 39 -3.54 6.19 -6.15
CA LEU A 39 -4.25 5.74 -7.35
C LEU A 39 -5.77 5.67 -7.14
N LYS A 40 -6.21 5.18 -5.97
CA LYS A 40 -7.64 5.15 -5.59
C LYS A 40 -8.20 6.56 -5.46
N TRP A 41 -7.47 7.44 -4.77
CA TRP A 41 -7.85 8.85 -4.65
C TRP A 41 -7.98 9.53 -6.00
N GLN A 42 -7.03 9.36 -6.92
CA GLN A 42 -7.11 9.92 -8.28
C GLN A 42 -8.31 9.39 -9.07
N ARG A 43 -8.64 8.10 -8.94
CA ARG A 43 -9.85 7.54 -9.57
C ARG A 43 -11.13 8.11 -8.97
N CYS A 44 -11.15 8.31 -7.66
CA CYS A 44 -12.26 8.95 -6.97
C CYS A 44 -12.42 10.40 -7.46
N GLU A 45 -11.34 11.18 -7.49
CA GLU A 45 -11.32 12.55 -7.99
C GLU A 45 -11.85 12.63 -9.43
N LYS A 46 -11.33 11.81 -10.33
CA LYS A 46 -11.81 11.74 -11.71
C LYS A 46 -13.30 11.39 -11.80
N ARG A 47 -13.78 10.43 -11.00
CA ARG A 47 -15.20 10.06 -10.96
C ARG A 47 -16.07 11.22 -10.47
N CYS A 48 -15.60 12.02 -9.51
CA CYS A 48 -16.34 13.17 -8.99
C CYS A 48 -16.37 14.33 -9.99
N MET A 49 -15.29 14.54 -10.73
CA MET A 49 -15.16 15.65 -11.68
C MET A 49 -15.82 15.36 -13.03
N ASP A 50 -15.72 14.11 -13.53
CA ASP A 50 -16.16 13.73 -14.87
C ASP A 50 -17.48 12.91 -14.86
N GLY A 51 -17.98 12.49 -13.69
CA GLY A 51 -19.18 11.66 -13.57
C GLY A 51 -20.49 12.44 -13.68
N ASP A 52 -21.57 11.78 -14.11
CA ASP A 52 -22.91 12.38 -14.15
C ASP A 52 -23.35 12.82 -12.76
N PHE A 53 -23.67 14.10 -12.61
CA PHE A 53 -24.05 14.73 -11.34
C PHE A 53 -25.18 13.99 -10.61
N LEU A 54 -26.15 13.44 -11.36
CA LEU A 54 -27.30 12.76 -10.77
C LEU A 54 -26.97 11.36 -10.21
N ASP A 55 -25.90 10.74 -10.70
CA ASP A 55 -25.44 9.42 -10.27
C ASP A 55 -24.38 9.49 -9.16
N GLN A 56 -23.99 10.69 -8.73
CA GLN A 56 -22.99 10.88 -7.69
C GLN A 56 -23.57 10.69 -6.28
N ASN A 57 -22.94 9.80 -5.51
CA ASN A 57 -23.24 9.65 -4.10
C ASN A 57 -22.28 10.51 -3.25
N VAL A 58 -22.75 11.70 -2.86
CA VAL A 58 -21.97 12.69 -2.09
C VAL A 58 -21.52 12.14 -0.73
N GLU A 59 -22.35 11.34 -0.05
CA GLU A 59 -22.01 10.75 1.24
C GLU A 59 -20.87 9.74 1.11
N ALA A 60 -20.93 8.87 0.09
CA ALA A 60 -19.87 7.92 -0.21
C ALA A 60 -18.55 8.63 -0.57
N ILE A 61 -18.61 9.65 -1.43
CA ILE A 61 -17.44 10.45 -1.82
C ILE A 61 -16.82 11.13 -0.59
N THR A 62 -17.63 11.72 0.28
CA THR A 62 -17.15 12.38 1.50
C THR A 62 -16.43 11.39 2.40
N SER A 63 -17.01 10.20 2.61
CA SER A 63 -16.41 9.13 3.40
C SER A 63 -15.07 8.66 2.82
N GLU A 64 -15.00 8.45 1.50
CA GLU A 64 -13.77 8.10 0.79
C GLU A 64 -12.68 9.17 0.96
N VAL A 65 -13.04 10.45 0.81
CA VAL A 65 -12.11 11.58 0.98
C VAL A 65 -11.52 11.62 2.40
N GLU A 66 -12.34 11.43 3.42
CA GLU A 66 -11.86 11.35 4.80
C GLU A 66 -10.93 10.15 5.01
N GLU A 67 -11.25 9.00 4.41
CA GLU A 67 -10.41 7.80 4.46
C GLU A 67 -9.04 8.06 3.82
N TYR A 68 -9.01 8.65 2.62
CA TYR A 68 -7.76 9.02 1.96
C TYR A 68 -6.95 9.99 2.83
N GLY A 69 -7.59 10.99 3.45
CA GLY A 69 -6.93 11.90 4.38
C GLY A 69 -6.26 11.17 5.56
N ARG A 70 -6.96 10.22 6.18
CA ARG A 70 -6.42 9.39 7.26
C ARG A 70 -5.24 8.54 6.78
N GLU A 71 -5.35 7.91 5.61
CA GLU A 71 -4.29 7.07 5.04
C GLU A 71 -3.05 7.90 4.65
N PHE A 72 -3.22 9.10 4.08
CA PHE A 72 -2.10 10.00 3.79
C PHE A 72 -1.40 10.46 5.06
N PHE A 73 -2.13 10.78 6.12
CA PHE A 73 -1.54 11.15 7.40
C PHE A 73 -0.74 9.99 8.03
N LYS A 74 -1.27 8.75 7.97
CA LYS A 74 -0.53 7.56 8.39
C LYS A 74 0.74 7.37 7.56
N ALA A 75 0.64 7.47 6.24
CA ALA A 75 1.78 7.33 5.33
C ALA A 75 2.87 8.38 5.64
N GLN A 76 2.49 9.64 5.83
CA GLN A 76 3.39 10.72 6.20
C GLN A 76 4.17 10.38 7.49
N LYS A 77 3.49 9.92 8.55
CA LYS A 77 4.14 9.51 9.80
C LYS A 77 5.14 8.38 9.58
N ILE A 78 4.77 7.36 8.79
CA ILE A 78 5.63 6.22 8.48
C ILE A 78 6.90 6.68 7.76
N PHE A 79 6.76 7.50 6.71
CA PHE A 79 7.91 7.99 5.95
C PHE A 79 8.79 8.93 6.78
N ALA A 80 8.20 9.83 7.57
CA ALA A 80 8.95 10.71 8.46
C ALA A 80 9.78 9.90 9.48
N LEU A 81 9.21 8.84 10.06
CA LEU A 81 9.93 7.95 10.97
C LEU A 81 11.08 7.22 10.25
N ARG A 82 10.87 6.75 9.02
CA ARG A 82 11.92 6.09 8.22
C ARG A 82 13.08 7.04 7.91
N VAL A 83 12.80 8.27 7.51
CA VAL A 83 13.83 9.30 7.27
C VAL A 83 14.63 9.56 8.54
N LYS A 84 13.97 9.75 9.69
CA LYS A 84 14.66 9.92 10.97
C LYS A 84 15.57 8.73 11.30
N LYS A 85 15.10 7.49 11.11
CA LYS A 85 15.91 6.29 11.33
C LYS A 85 17.12 6.19 10.41
N MET A 86 17.02 6.68 9.17
CA MET A 86 18.15 6.75 8.24
C MET A 86 19.17 7.81 8.68
N GLN A 87 18.71 8.96 9.15
CA GLN A 87 19.57 10.05 9.63
C GLN A 87 20.33 9.70 10.92
N VAL A 88 19.73 8.91 11.81
CA VAL A 88 20.36 8.46 13.09
C VAL A 88 21.38 7.34 12.89
N ARG A 89 21.41 6.68 11.73
CA ARG A 89 22.37 5.60 11.40
C ARG A 89 23.69 6.10 10.81
N HIS A 90 23.88 7.41 10.69
CA HIS A 90 25.14 8.07 10.34
C HIS A 90 25.82 8.59 11.61
#